data_AF-A0A960ABF4-F1
#
_entry.id   AF-A0A960ABF4-F1
#
_cell.length_a   1.000
_cell.length_b   1.000
_cell.length_c   1.000
_cell.angle_alpha   90.00
_cell.angle_beta   90.00
_cell.angle_gamma   90.00
#
_symmetry.space_group_name_H-M   'P 1'
#
loop_
_entity.id
_entity.type
_entity.pdbx_description
1 polymer ?
#
loop_
_entity_poly.entity_id
_entity_poly.type
_entity_poly.pdbx_seq_one_letter_code
_entity_poly.pdbx_strand_id
1 'polypeptide(L)'
;MSSWSSPAATAVEDRLFRALAVLRAILLVNAVVLSALRADEVERPRALAACVLVMVVWTAVATWAYAEPRRRTPPLLVTDLVVAVALLLVTPYVTGQDSASVPGFWVIGALVAWGIRYRTVGGLVAGIVLATADLVRQDIDPSDYGNAFLLLLGGTIVGYVCATLQTMATERDAALHEAAVATERARWARVVHDGVLQVLALVQRRGREIGGEAADLGRLAGEQEIALRSLVRAQDAAPVAGGMVDLAVEVGRLATRPGVTVSAPGYPVELPAA
;
A
#
# COMPACT_ATOMS: atom_id res chain seq x y z
N MET A 1 11.94 7.80 17.44
CA MET A 1 10.63 7.16 17.64
C MET A 1 9.74 7.50 16.46
N SER A 2 9.49 6.53 15.57
CA SER A 2 8.39 6.54 14.61
C SER A 2 7.90 5.10 14.48
N SER A 3 7.06 4.70 15.43
CA SER A 3 6.19 3.53 15.29
C SER A 3 5.36 3.68 14.01
N TRP A 4 4.92 2.57 13.41
CA TRP A 4 3.96 2.50 12.28
C TRP A 4 4.52 2.43 10.84
N SER A 5 5.59 1.67 10.58
CA SER A 5 5.73 1.05 9.24
C SER A 5 5.10 -0.34 9.29
N SER A 6 3.92 -0.51 8.68
CA SER A 6 3.30 -1.84 8.55
C SER A 6 4.23 -2.77 7.75
N PRO A 7 4.21 -4.09 7.98
CA PRO A 7 4.98 -5.05 7.17
C PRO A 7 4.70 -4.87 5.66
N ALA A 8 3.44 -4.59 5.31
CA ALA A 8 3.03 -4.30 3.94
C ALA A 8 3.71 -3.04 3.36
N ALA A 9 3.79 -1.94 4.13
CA ALA A 9 4.49 -0.73 3.70
C ALA A 9 6.00 -0.98 3.49
N THR A 10 6.64 -1.76 4.37
CA THR A 10 8.06 -2.12 4.20
C THR A 10 8.32 -2.99 2.97
N ALA A 11 7.40 -3.89 2.63
CA ALA A 11 7.50 -4.72 1.42
C ALA A 11 7.37 -3.88 0.14
N VAL A 12 6.52 -2.84 0.15
CA VAL A 12 6.44 -1.88 -0.96
C VAL A 12 7.72 -1.05 -1.06
N GLU A 13 8.23 -0.54 0.06
CA GLU A 13 9.51 0.17 0.12
C GLU A 13 10.65 -0.66 -0.51
N ASP A 14 10.74 -1.96 -0.19
CA ASP A 14 11.72 -2.88 -0.77
C ASP A 14 11.60 -3.07 -2.28
N ARG A 15 10.37 -3.06 -2.81
CA ARG A 15 10.16 -3.12 -4.27
C ARG A 15 10.58 -1.82 -4.94
N LEU A 16 10.27 -0.68 -4.32
CA LEU A 16 10.65 0.64 -4.82
C LEU A 16 12.17 0.82 -4.84
N PHE A 17 12.90 0.39 -3.80
CA PHE A 17 14.37 0.45 -3.80
C PHE A 17 15.02 -0.48 -4.84
N ARG A 18 14.42 -1.65 -5.12
CA ARG A 18 14.87 -2.50 -6.23
C ARG A 18 14.66 -1.84 -7.59
N ALA A 19 13.51 -1.20 -7.80
CA ALA A 19 13.27 -0.43 -9.02
C ALA A 19 14.25 0.76 -9.13
N LEU A 20 14.55 1.42 -8.01
CA LEU A 20 15.54 2.50 -7.95
C LEU A 20 16.94 2.03 -8.34
N ALA A 21 17.36 0.82 -7.97
CA ALA A 21 18.65 0.26 -8.39
C ALA A 21 18.75 0.16 -9.93
N VAL A 22 17.69 -0.32 -10.58
CA VAL A 22 17.61 -0.39 -12.05
C VAL A 22 17.63 1.02 -12.66
N LEU A 23 16.83 1.94 -12.11
CA LEU A 23 16.81 3.33 -12.55
C LEU A 23 18.21 3.96 -12.45
N ARG A 24 18.93 3.77 -11.35
CA ARG A 24 20.28 4.29 -11.17
C ARG A 24 21.27 3.74 -12.18
N ALA A 25 21.17 2.45 -12.53
CA ALA A 25 22.01 1.88 -13.58
C ALA A 25 21.74 2.54 -14.93
N ILE A 26 20.47 2.76 -15.29
CA ILE A 26 20.09 3.45 -16.53
C ILE A 26 20.62 4.89 -16.55
N LEU A 27 20.42 5.63 -15.46
CA LEU A 27 20.88 7.01 -15.33
C LEU A 27 22.41 7.12 -15.34
N LEU A 28 23.11 6.15 -14.75
CA LEU A 28 24.57 6.08 -14.80
C LEU A 28 25.05 5.85 -16.23
N VAL A 29 24.44 4.91 -16.96
CA VAL A 29 24.79 4.66 -18.38
C VAL A 29 24.57 5.93 -19.20
N ASN A 30 23.45 6.62 -19.02
CA ASN A 30 23.20 7.90 -19.69
C ASN A 30 24.27 8.95 -19.38
N ALA A 31 24.63 9.12 -18.11
CA ALA A 31 25.66 10.07 -17.69
C ALA A 31 27.04 9.73 -18.26
N VAL A 32 27.42 8.44 -18.28
CA VAL A 32 28.69 7.97 -18.86
C VAL A 32 28.73 8.25 -20.37
N VAL A 33 27.64 7.94 -21.09
CA VAL A 33 27.54 8.19 -22.54
C VAL A 33 27.65 9.67 -22.85
N LEU A 34 26.89 10.53 -22.14
CA LEU A 34 26.96 11.97 -22.34
C LEU A 34 28.34 12.54 -21.99
N SER A 35 28.98 12.04 -20.94
CA SER A 35 30.33 12.45 -20.57
C SER A 35 31.36 12.05 -21.62
N ALA A 36 31.22 10.85 -22.21
CA ALA A 36 32.10 10.38 -23.28
C ALA A 36 31.94 11.20 -24.56
N LEU A 37 30.70 11.55 -24.93
CA LEU A 37 30.42 12.37 -26.11
C LEU A 37 30.97 13.81 -25.99
N ARG A 38 31.05 14.33 -24.77
CA ARG A 38 31.58 15.67 -24.48
C ARG A 38 33.07 15.69 -24.14
N ALA A 39 33.72 14.53 -24.03
CA ALA A 39 35.06 14.42 -23.46
C ALA A 39 36.10 15.31 -24.17
N ASP A 40 35.92 15.53 -25.48
CA ASP A 40 36.81 16.35 -26.32
C ASP A 40 36.51 17.86 -26.23
N GLU A 41 35.34 18.24 -25.72
CA GLU A 41 34.89 19.64 -25.58
C GLU A 41 35.20 20.23 -24.19
N VAL A 42 35.54 19.37 -23.22
CA VAL A 42 35.71 19.78 -21.82
C VAL A 42 37.13 20.28 -21.54
N GLU A 43 37.25 21.45 -20.91
CA GLU A 43 38.54 22.06 -20.53
C GLU A 43 39.41 21.13 -19.65
N ARG A 44 38.77 20.36 -18.77
CA ARG A 44 39.43 19.51 -17.76
C ARG A 44 38.96 18.04 -17.87
N PRO A 45 39.43 17.27 -18.86
CA PRO A 45 38.97 15.89 -19.10
C PRO A 45 39.29 14.94 -17.94
N ARG A 46 40.39 15.17 -17.20
CA ARG A 46 40.74 14.38 -16.00
C ARG A 46 39.74 14.59 -14.86
N ALA A 47 39.23 15.81 -14.69
CA ALA A 47 38.24 16.12 -13.66
C ALA A 47 36.87 15.51 -14.03
N LEU A 48 36.49 15.54 -15.32
CA LEU A 48 35.31 14.84 -15.83
C LEU A 48 35.38 13.34 -15.55
N ALA A 49 36.51 12.70 -15.89
CA ALA A 49 36.73 11.28 -15.63
C ALA A 49 36.65 10.95 -14.12
N ALA A 50 37.16 11.82 -13.25
CA ALA A 50 37.03 11.67 -11.80
C ALA A 50 35.57 11.74 -11.34
N CYS A 51 34.77 12.69 -11.86
CA CYS A 51 33.35 12.78 -11.55
C CYS A 51 32.59 11.51 -11.99
N VAL A 52 32.84 11.03 -13.20
CA VAL A 52 32.23 9.79 -13.71
C VAL A 52 32.62 8.59 -12.84
N LEU A 53 33.89 8.48 -12.44
CA LEU A 53 34.35 7.42 -11.54
C LEU A 53 33.61 7.48 -10.19
N VAL A 54 33.45 8.67 -9.61
CA VAL A 54 32.68 8.88 -8.37
C VAL A 54 31.23 8.41 -8.58
N MET A 55 30.59 8.75 -9.69
CA MET A 55 29.22 8.31 -9.99
C MET A 55 29.11 6.79 -10.10
N VAL A 56 30.06 6.13 -10.77
CA VAL A 56 30.10 4.66 -10.90
C VAL A 56 30.25 4.00 -9.52
N VAL A 57 31.26 4.43 -8.75
CA VAL A 57 31.53 3.89 -7.41
C VAL A 57 30.35 4.13 -6.49
N TRP A 58 29.80 5.35 -6.47
CA TRP A 58 28.66 5.68 -5.63
C TRP A 58 27.40 4.92 -6.03
N THR A 59 27.16 4.71 -7.33
CA THR A 59 26.02 3.90 -7.80
C THR A 59 26.14 2.46 -7.30
N ALA A 60 27.32 1.86 -7.34
CA ALA A 60 27.55 0.52 -6.82
C ALA A 60 27.35 0.46 -5.29
N VAL A 61 27.95 1.41 -4.56
CA VAL A 61 27.81 1.53 -3.09
C VAL A 61 26.35 1.71 -2.69
N ALA A 62 25.63 2.62 -3.34
CA ALA A 62 24.23 2.87 -3.02
C ALA A 62 23.32 1.70 -3.40
N THR A 63 23.58 1.02 -4.53
CA THR A 63 22.82 -0.18 -4.91
C THR A 63 22.98 -1.28 -3.86
N TRP A 64 24.20 -1.50 -3.39
CA TRP A 64 24.49 -2.47 -2.32
C TRP A 64 23.89 -2.02 -0.97
N ALA A 65 24.07 -0.76 -0.60
CA ALA A 65 23.61 -0.24 0.68
C ALA A 65 22.08 -0.20 0.78
N TYR A 66 21.37 0.14 -0.31
CA TYR A 66 19.91 0.16 -0.34
C TYR A 66 19.27 -1.24 -0.46
N ALA A 67 20.03 -2.27 -0.84
CA ALA A 67 19.52 -3.64 -0.92
C ALA A 67 19.04 -4.18 0.44
N GLU A 68 19.69 -3.77 1.53
CA GLU A 68 19.37 -4.22 2.89
C GLU A 68 18.54 -3.16 3.65
N PRO A 69 17.30 -3.47 4.09
CA PRO A 69 16.44 -2.51 4.80
C PRO A 69 17.09 -1.90 6.05
N ARG A 70 17.90 -2.70 6.77
CA ARG A 70 18.61 -2.26 7.99
C ARG A 70 19.62 -1.13 7.74
N ARG A 71 20.16 -1.03 6.52
CA ARG A 71 21.18 -0.04 6.15
C ARG A 71 20.57 1.28 5.65
N ARG A 72 19.26 1.32 5.37
CA ARG A 72 18.51 2.50 4.86
C ARG A 72 18.30 3.55 5.95
N THR A 73 19.40 4.02 6.50
CA THR A 73 19.44 4.96 7.62
C THR A 73 19.50 6.40 7.07
N PRO A 74 19.01 7.40 7.84
CA PRO A 74 19.12 8.80 7.46
C PRO A 74 20.52 9.26 6.99
N PRO A 75 21.64 8.90 7.64
CA PRO A 75 22.96 9.32 7.17
C PRO A 75 23.30 8.80 5.76
N LEU A 76 22.86 7.59 5.39
CA LEU A 76 23.07 7.08 4.04
C LEU A 76 22.36 7.95 2.99
N LEU A 77 21.08 8.27 3.22
CA LEU A 77 20.30 9.10 2.31
C LEU A 77 20.81 10.55 2.25
N VAL A 78 21.27 11.10 3.38
CA VAL A 78 21.89 12.43 3.40
C VAL A 78 23.19 12.41 2.62
N THR A 79 24.03 11.40 2.81
CA THR A 79 25.30 11.26 2.06
C THR A 79 25.02 11.15 0.57
N ASP A 80 24.02 10.38 0.18
CA ASP A 80 23.57 10.22 -1.20
C ASP A 80 23.13 11.52 -1.86
N LEU A 81 22.36 12.35 -1.13
CA LEU A 81 21.99 13.68 -1.59
C LEU A 81 23.20 14.63 -1.66
N VAL A 82 24.09 14.59 -0.67
CA VAL A 82 25.32 15.41 -0.62
C VAL A 82 26.24 15.08 -1.79
N VAL A 83 26.40 13.81 -2.16
CA VAL A 83 27.21 13.41 -3.33
C VAL A 83 26.61 13.96 -4.61
N ALA A 84 25.28 13.89 -4.78
CA ALA A 84 24.60 14.47 -5.94
C ALA A 84 24.78 16.00 -6.02
N VAL A 85 24.62 16.70 -4.90
CA VAL A 85 24.83 18.15 -4.80
C VAL A 85 26.29 18.52 -5.07
N ALA A 86 27.26 17.78 -4.52
CA ALA A 86 28.67 18.04 -4.72
C ALA A 86 29.06 17.93 -6.21
N LEU A 87 28.54 16.92 -6.92
CA LEU A 87 28.76 16.77 -8.36
C LEU A 87 28.13 17.91 -9.18
N LEU A 88 26.96 18.42 -8.77
CA LEU A 88 26.36 19.61 -9.40
C LEU A 88 27.26 20.84 -9.20
N LEU A 89 27.72 21.09 -7.98
CA LEU A 89 28.53 22.27 -7.66
C LEU A 89 29.94 22.21 -8.27
N VAL A 90 30.48 21.01 -8.52
CA VAL A 90 31.78 20.81 -9.20
C VAL A 90 31.67 20.99 -10.71
N THR A 91 30.47 20.86 -11.30
CA THR A 91 30.23 21.03 -12.75
C THR A 91 30.91 22.28 -13.35
N PRO A 92 30.69 23.52 -12.85
CA PRO A 92 31.26 24.72 -13.46
C PRO A 92 32.80 24.69 -13.49
N TYR A 93 33.43 24.04 -12.51
CA TYR A 93 34.89 23.83 -12.51
C TYR A 93 35.34 22.83 -13.57
N VAL A 94 34.51 21.84 -13.93
CA VAL A 94 34.86 20.82 -14.92
C VAL A 94 34.62 21.32 -16.34
N THR A 95 33.44 21.89 -16.61
CA THR A 95 32.92 22.17 -17.96
C THR A 95 32.72 23.64 -18.28
N GLY A 96 32.96 24.58 -17.35
CA GLY A 96 32.64 26.00 -17.52
C GLY A 96 31.23 26.37 -17.03
N GLN A 97 30.95 27.67 -16.86
CA GLN A 97 29.78 28.18 -16.11
C GLN A 97 28.41 27.96 -16.78
N ASP A 98 28.35 27.77 -18.10
CA ASP A 98 27.07 27.63 -18.84
C ASP A 98 26.89 26.26 -19.51
N SER A 99 27.68 25.29 -19.09
CA SER A 99 27.63 23.93 -19.62
C SER A 99 26.59 23.08 -18.89
N ALA A 100 25.98 22.16 -19.63
CA ALA A 100 25.05 21.19 -19.05
C ALA A 100 25.72 20.37 -17.93
N SER A 101 24.98 20.10 -16.86
CA SER A 101 25.52 19.50 -15.64
C SER A 101 26.17 18.14 -15.86
N VAL A 102 27.33 17.94 -15.24
CA VAL A 102 28.10 16.67 -15.34
C VAL A 102 27.28 15.47 -14.87
N PRO A 103 26.64 15.50 -13.69
CA PRO A 103 25.78 14.39 -13.27
C PRO A 103 24.47 14.30 -14.06
N GLY A 104 24.00 15.37 -14.70
CA GLY A 104 22.77 15.37 -15.50
C GLY A 104 21.58 14.77 -14.75
N PHE A 105 20.89 13.81 -15.38
CA PHE A 105 19.74 13.13 -14.77
C PHE A 105 20.10 12.18 -13.62
N TRP A 106 21.38 11.87 -13.39
CA TRP A 106 21.80 10.95 -12.32
C TRP A 106 21.36 11.40 -10.93
N VAL A 107 21.24 12.71 -10.71
CA VAL A 107 20.76 13.29 -9.44
C VAL A 107 19.34 12.86 -9.07
N ILE A 108 18.52 12.47 -10.05
CA ILE A 108 17.17 11.92 -9.84
C ILE A 108 17.23 10.68 -8.95
N GLY A 109 18.32 9.92 -9.01
CA GLY A 109 18.52 8.76 -8.14
C GLY A 109 18.46 9.09 -6.65
N ALA A 110 18.99 10.25 -6.22
CA ALA A 110 18.94 10.69 -4.82
C ALA A 110 17.56 11.24 -4.45
N LEU A 111 16.96 12.00 -5.37
CA LEU A 111 15.60 12.54 -5.23
C LEU A 111 14.55 11.43 -5.03
N VAL A 112 14.60 10.37 -5.85
CA VAL A 112 13.70 9.23 -5.72
C VAL A 112 13.95 8.48 -4.42
N ALA A 113 15.21 8.30 -3.99
CA ALA A 113 15.53 7.65 -2.70
C ALA A 113 14.89 8.39 -1.52
N TRP A 114 14.97 9.71 -1.50
CA TRP A 114 14.31 10.56 -0.51
C TRP A 114 12.78 10.49 -0.60
N GLY A 115 12.22 10.49 -1.80
CA GLY A 115 10.78 10.34 -2.03
C GLY A 115 10.22 8.99 -1.56
N ILE A 116 10.99 7.91 -1.74
CA ILE A 116 10.60 6.57 -1.25
C ILE A 116 10.61 6.55 0.29
N ARG A 117 11.67 7.07 0.92
CA ARG A 117 11.88 6.95 2.37
C ARG A 117 11.06 7.93 3.20
N TYR A 118 11.02 9.20 2.79
CA TYR A 118 10.37 10.29 3.52
C TYR A 118 9.12 10.81 2.79
N ARG A 119 8.62 10.04 1.82
CA ARG A 119 7.34 10.29 1.13
C ARG A 119 7.36 11.66 0.45
N THR A 120 6.22 12.34 0.37
CA THR A 120 6.06 13.65 -0.28
C THR A 120 7.02 14.71 0.26
N VAL A 121 7.22 14.77 1.58
CA VAL A 121 8.11 15.75 2.21
C VAL A 121 9.56 15.50 1.82
N GLY A 122 9.99 14.24 1.76
CA GLY A 122 11.32 13.85 1.29
C GLY A 122 11.60 14.30 -0.12
N GLY A 123 10.68 13.96 -1.03
CA GLY A 123 10.79 14.31 -2.44
C GLY A 123 10.81 15.82 -2.66
N LEU A 124 9.99 16.57 -1.93
CA LEU A 124 9.99 18.03 -1.97
C LEU A 124 11.33 18.61 -1.48
N VAL A 125 11.82 18.17 -0.31
CA VAL A 125 13.09 18.66 0.26
C VAL A 125 14.26 18.36 -0.67
N ALA A 126 14.36 17.13 -1.18
CA ALA A 126 15.42 16.76 -2.12
C ALA A 126 15.32 17.55 -3.43
N GLY A 127 14.09 17.76 -3.95
CA GLY A 127 13.84 18.59 -5.12
C GLY A 127 14.30 20.03 -4.93
N ILE A 128 13.96 20.67 -3.81
CA ILE A 128 14.40 22.04 -3.47
C ILE A 128 15.93 22.10 -3.40
N VAL A 129 16.56 21.18 -2.68
CA VAL A 129 18.01 21.16 -2.49
C VAL A 129 18.74 21.00 -3.83
N LEU A 130 18.32 20.06 -4.67
CA LEU A 130 18.93 19.83 -5.98
C LEU A 130 18.67 20.99 -6.94
N ALA A 131 17.45 21.52 -6.98
CA ALA A 131 17.11 22.68 -7.81
C ALA A 131 17.93 23.92 -7.40
N THR A 132 18.08 24.15 -6.09
CA THR A 132 18.89 25.28 -5.59
C THR A 132 20.37 25.08 -5.93
N ALA A 133 20.90 23.87 -5.75
CA ALA A 133 22.29 23.57 -6.12
C ALA A 133 22.54 23.73 -7.63
N ASP A 134 21.56 23.37 -8.46
CA ASP A 134 21.64 23.55 -9.91
C ASP A 134 21.53 25.02 -10.32
N LEU A 135 20.68 25.82 -9.68
CA LEU A 135 20.55 27.25 -9.97
C LEU A 135 21.75 28.07 -9.48
N VAL A 136 22.38 27.73 -8.36
CA VAL A 136 23.52 28.48 -7.80
C VAL A 136 24.78 28.38 -8.68
N ARG A 137 24.87 27.37 -9.55
CA ARG A 137 26.10 27.11 -10.33
C ARG A 137 26.20 27.93 -11.63
N GLN A 138 25.11 28.53 -12.09
CA GLN A 138 24.98 29.12 -13.45
C GLN A 138 24.18 30.43 -13.41
N ASP A 139 24.31 31.23 -14.48
CA ASP A 139 23.45 32.41 -14.67
C ASP A 139 22.03 31.97 -15.05
N ILE A 140 21.01 32.67 -14.53
CA ILE A 140 19.62 32.18 -14.60
C ILE A 140 19.02 32.46 -15.99
N ASP A 141 18.86 31.41 -16.80
CA ASP A 141 18.11 31.43 -18.06
C ASP A 141 16.70 30.78 -17.89
N PRO A 142 15.69 31.13 -18.72
CA PRO A 142 14.38 30.44 -18.71
C PRO A 142 14.44 28.90 -18.76
N SER A 143 15.43 28.32 -19.44
CA SER A 143 15.59 26.86 -19.50
C SER A 143 15.96 26.23 -18.15
N ASP A 144 16.68 26.95 -17.31
CA ASP A 144 17.11 26.52 -15.97
C ASP A 144 15.97 26.54 -14.96
N TYR A 145 15.10 27.55 -15.08
CA TYR A 145 13.84 27.57 -14.34
C TYR A 145 13.00 26.32 -14.64
N GLY A 146 12.94 25.90 -15.91
CA GLY A 146 12.27 24.68 -16.32
C GLY A 146 12.81 23.43 -15.63
N ASN A 147 14.14 23.27 -15.59
CA ASN A 147 14.78 22.13 -14.92
C ASN A 147 14.56 22.15 -13.40
N ALA A 148 14.74 23.30 -12.76
CA ALA A 148 14.47 23.48 -11.33
C ALA A 148 13.01 23.15 -10.98
N PHE A 149 12.06 23.62 -11.80
CA PHE A 149 10.65 23.31 -11.65
C PHE A 149 10.37 21.81 -11.82
N LEU A 150 10.99 21.15 -12.80
CA LEU A 150 10.84 19.70 -13.00
C LEU A 150 11.40 18.89 -11.83
N LEU A 151 12.51 19.31 -11.22
CA LEU A 151 13.06 18.66 -10.02
C LEU A 151 12.12 18.81 -8.82
N LEU A 152 11.58 20.01 -8.61
CA LEU A 152 10.63 20.28 -7.53
C LEU A 152 9.34 19.46 -7.71
N LEU A 153 8.74 19.55 -8.91
CA LEU A 153 7.50 18.87 -9.24
C LEU A 153 7.70 17.35 -9.25
N GLY A 154 8.76 16.87 -9.90
CA GLY A 154 9.11 15.46 -9.98
C GLY A 154 9.35 14.85 -8.60
N GLY A 155 10.12 15.52 -7.75
CA GLY A 155 10.34 15.10 -6.35
C GLY A 155 9.02 14.99 -5.59
N THR A 156 8.19 16.02 -5.67
CA THR A 156 6.90 16.06 -4.95
C THR A 156 5.95 14.97 -5.44
N ILE A 157 5.80 14.79 -6.76
CA ILE A 157 4.92 13.78 -7.35
C ILE A 157 5.41 12.38 -7.01
N VAL A 158 6.70 12.09 -7.18
CA VAL A 158 7.28 10.79 -6.84
C VAL A 158 7.06 10.48 -5.35
N GLY A 159 7.32 11.45 -4.48
CA GLY A 159 7.06 11.32 -3.05
C GLY A 159 5.59 11.06 -2.73
N TYR A 160 4.65 11.74 -3.41
CA TYR A 160 3.21 11.54 -3.27
C TYR A 160 2.76 10.15 -3.74
N VAL A 161 3.25 9.69 -4.89
CA VAL A 161 2.95 8.35 -5.41
C VAL A 161 3.48 7.29 -4.45
N CYS A 162 4.72 7.42 -3.96
CA CYS A 162 5.29 6.52 -2.97
C CYS A 162 4.45 6.52 -1.68
N ALA A 163 4.03 7.70 -1.22
CA ALA A 163 3.18 7.85 -0.05
C ALA A 163 1.84 7.12 -0.21
N THR A 164 1.22 7.26 -1.39
CA THR A 164 -0.07 6.67 -1.72
C THR A 164 0.02 5.16 -1.78
N LEU A 165 1.04 4.62 -2.46
CA LEU A 165 1.27 3.16 -2.56
C LEU A 165 1.49 2.51 -1.19
N GLN A 166 2.25 3.16 -0.30
CA GLN A 166 2.49 2.66 1.05
C GLN A 166 1.22 2.70 1.93
N THR A 167 0.42 3.77 1.82
CA THR A 167 -0.89 3.85 2.51
C THR A 167 -1.83 2.77 2.02
N MET A 168 -2.02 2.65 0.70
CA MET A 168 -2.90 1.63 0.09
C MET A 168 -2.49 0.20 0.47
N ALA A 169 -1.20 -0.08 0.54
CA ALA A 169 -0.71 -1.40 0.97
C ALA A 169 -1.07 -1.69 2.44
N THR A 170 -1.02 -0.69 3.31
CA THR A 170 -1.37 -0.83 4.73
C THR A 170 -2.87 -1.01 4.91
N GLU A 171 -3.68 -0.22 4.21
CA GLU A 171 -5.15 -0.32 4.23
C GLU A 171 -5.62 -1.67 3.70
N ARG A 172 -5.01 -2.15 2.60
CA ARG A 172 -5.31 -3.47 2.04
C ARG A 172 -5.00 -4.60 3.02
N ASP A 173 -3.86 -4.53 3.70
CA ASP A 173 -3.45 -5.56 4.67
C ASP A 173 -4.43 -5.62 5.85
N ALA A 174 -4.84 -4.45 6.36
CA ALA A 174 -5.85 -4.34 7.40
C ALA A 174 -7.21 -4.92 6.95
N ALA A 175 -7.67 -4.56 5.75
CA ALA A 175 -8.93 -5.07 5.20
C ALA A 175 -8.91 -6.60 4.98
N LEU A 176 -7.78 -7.15 4.52
CA LEU A 176 -7.61 -8.60 4.37
C LEU A 176 -7.63 -9.31 5.72
N HIS A 177 -7.00 -8.72 6.73
CA HIS A 177 -7.02 -9.26 8.09
C HIS A 177 -8.44 -9.29 8.66
N GLU A 178 -9.19 -8.20 8.53
CA GLU A 178 -10.58 -8.11 8.98
C GLU A 178 -11.49 -9.10 8.24
N ALA A 179 -11.33 -9.23 6.91
CA ALA A 179 -12.08 -10.19 6.11
C ALA A 179 -11.78 -11.65 6.51
N ALA A 180 -10.52 -11.97 6.83
CA ALA A 180 -10.13 -13.28 7.32
C ALA A 180 -10.80 -13.59 8.68
N VAL A 181 -10.75 -12.65 9.62
CA VAL A 181 -11.39 -12.79 10.94
C VAL A 181 -12.91 -12.94 10.80
N ALA A 182 -13.55 -12.18 9.92
CA ALA A 182 -15.00 -12.29 9.66
C ALA A 182 -15.36 -13.68 9.08
N THR A 183 -14.56 -14.17 8.13
CA THR A 183 -14.73 -15.50 7.53
C THR A 183 -14.59 -16.61 8.57
N GLU A 184 -13.63 -16.48 9.49
CA GLU A 184 -13.48 -17.42 10.60
C GLU A 184 -14.68 -17.37 11.54
N ARG A 185 -15.11 -16.18 11.99
CA ARG A 185 -16.30 -16.03 12.84
C ARG A 185 -17.55 -16.67 12.22
N ALA A 186 -17.79 -16.47 10.93
CA ALA A 186 -18.90 -17.09 10.22
C ALA A 186 -18.79 -18.64 10.20
N ARG A 187 -17.57 -19.17 10.08
CA ARG A 187 -17.31 -20.61 10.17
C ARG A 187 -17.61 -21.15 11.57
N TRP A 188 -17.13 -20.48 12.62
CA TRP A 188 -17.38 -20.86 14.01
C TRP A 188 -18.88 -20.81 14.34
N ALA A 189 -19.59 -19.77 13.91
CA ALA A 189 -21.03 -19.64 14.09
C ALA A 189 -21.78 -20.84 13.49
N ARG A 190 -21.47 -21.23 12.25
CA ARG A 190 -22.08 -22.41 11.60
C ARG A 190 -21.84 -23.71 12.38
N VAL A 191 -20.60 -23.96 12.81
CA VAL A 191 -20.26 -25.18 13.59
C VAL A 191 -21.04 -25.21 14.92
N VAL A 192 -21.14 -24.07 15.61
CA VAL A 192 -21.88 -23.97 16.88
C VAL A 192 -23.38 -24.14 16.65
N HIS A 193 -23.95 -23.47 15.65
CA HIS A 193 -25.38 -23.54 15.34
C HIS A 193 -25.79 -24.95 14.92
N ASP A 194 -25.05 -25.58 14.00
CA ASP A 194 -25.34 -26.96 13.55
C ASP A 194 -25.20 -27.96 14.70
N GLY A 195 -24.17 -27.80 15.55
CA GLY A 195 -23.97 -28.64 16.73
C GLY A 195 -25.13 -28.54 17.73
N VAL A 196 -25.60 -27.33 18.05
CA VAL A 196 -26.75 -27.13 18.95
C VAL A 196 -28.04 -27.69 18.35
N LEU A 197 -28.28 -27.45 17.05
CA LEU A 197 -29.45 -28.01 16.36
C LEU A 197 -29.43 -29.55 16.34
N GLN A 198 -28.27 -30.17 16.12
CA GLN A 198 -28.10 -31.62 16.19
C GLN A 198 -28.43 -32.18 17.58
N VAL A 199 -27.98 -31.52 18.65
CA VAL A 199 -28.26 -31.94 20.03
C VAL A 199 -29.75 -31.79 20.34
N LEU A 200 -30.39 -30.68 19.96
CA LEU A 200 -31.82 -30.48 20.18
C LEU A 200 -32.67 -31.52 19.42
N ALA A 201 -32.32 -31.81 18.17
CA ALA A 201 -32.98 -32.85 17.39
C ALA A 201 -32.82 -34.26 18.00
N LEU A 202 -31.62 -34.56 18.53
CA LEU A 202 -31.36 -35.81 19.24
C LEU A 202 -32.20 -35.93 20.52
N VAL A 203 -32.28 -34.86 21.31
CA VAL A 203 -33.10 -34.80 22.54
C VAL A 203 -34.58 -34.96 22.20
N GLN A 204 -35.09 -34.28 21.16
CA GLN A 204 -36.47 -34.42 20.70
C GLN A 204 -36.79 -35.86 20.31
N ARG A 205 -35.92 -36.50 19.50
CA ARG A 205 -36.11 -37.89 19.07
C ARG A 205 -36.12 -38.83 20.27
N ARG A 206 -35.12 -38.70 21.15
CA ARG A 206 -34.96 -39.62 22.28
C ARG A 206 -36.05 -39.44 23.34
N GLY A 207 -36.51 -38.21 23.56
CA GLY A 207 -37.65 -37.92 24.46
C GLY A 207 -38.94 -38.61 24.01
N ARG A 208 -39.21 -38.64 22.70
CA ARG A 208 -40.35 -39.38 22.14
C ARG A 208 -40.24 -40.90 22.30
N GLU A 209 -39.04 -41.46 22.16
CA GLU A 209 -38.80 -42.89 22.29
C GLU A 209 -38.94 -43.39 23.74
N ILE A 210 -38.55 -42.58 24.73
CA ILE A 210 -38.62 -42.96 26.15
C ILE A 210 -40.04 -42.81 26.72
N GLY A 211 -40.80 -41.78 26.30
CA GLY A 211 -42.16 -41.53 26.79
C GLY A 211 -42.23 -40.90 28.19
N GLY A 212 -43.44 -40.64 28.68
CA GLY A 212 -43.67 -39.99 29.98
C GLY A 212 -43.19 -38.53 30.02
N GLU A 213 -42.65 -38.07 31.15
CA GLU A 213 -42.11 -36.70 31.31
C GLU A 213 -40.98 -36.39 30.31
N ALA A 214 -40.23 -37.40 29.86
CA ALA A 214 -39.19 -37.22 28.84
C ALA A 214 -39.76 -36.82 27.46
N ALA A 215 -41.02 -37.19 27.16
CA ALA A 215 -41.68 -36.78 25.92
C ALA A 215 -42.01 -35.28 25.93
N ASP A 216 -42.37 -34.72 27.09
CA ASP A 216 -42.62 -33.29 27.24
C ASP A 216 -41.33 -32.48 27.11
N LEU A 217 -40.22 -32.95 27.68
CA LEU A 217 -38.88 -32.36 27.46
C LEU A 217 -38.47 -32.43 25.99
N GLY A 218 -38.75 -33.54 25.31
CA GLY A 218 -38.51 -33.67 23.86
C GLY A 218 -39.34 -32.68 23.03
N ARG A 219 -40.59 -32.43 23.41
CA ARG A 219 -41.45 -31.42 22.77
C ARG A 219 -40.88 -30.02 22.93
N LEU A 220 -40.50 -29.63 24.16
CA LEU A 220 -39.88 -28.33 24.44
C LEU A 220 -38.56 -28.14 23.67
N ALA A 221 -37.73 -29.18 23.58
CA ALA A 221 -36.50 -29.15 22.77
C ALA A 221 -36.79 -28.88 21.28
N GLY A 222 -37.85 -29.46 20.73
CA GLY A 222 -38.29 -29.19 19.36
C GLY A 222 -38.80 -27.76 19.14
N GLU A 223 -39.51 -27.20 20.11
CA GLU A 223 -39.95 -25.79 20.08
C GLU A 223 -38.73 -24.84 20.09
N GLN A 224 -37.71 -25.13 20.91
CA GLN A 224 -36.47 -24.37 20.93
C GLN A 224 -35.65 -24.51 19.63
N GLU A 225 -35.65 -25.69 19.00
CA GLU A 225 -34.98 -25.89 17.71
C GLU A 225 -35.61 -25.03 16.60
N ILE A 226 -36.95 -24.98 16.55
CA ILE A 226 -37.69 -24.15 15.59
C ILE A 226 -37.40 -22.66 15.84
N ALA A 227 -37.42 -22.22 17.10
CA ALA A 227 -37.08 -20.86 17.48
C ALA A 227 -35.63 -20.49 17.13
N LEU A 228 -34.67 -21.40 17.32
CA LEU A 228 -33.27 -21.15 16.98
C LEU A 228 -33.07 -21.06 15.46
N ARG A 229 -33.71 -21.93 14.66
CA ARG A 229 -33.65 -21.86 13.18
C ARG A 229 -34.23 -20.55 12.64
N SER A 230 -35.29 -20.01 13.25
CA SER A 230 -35.84 -18.73 12.84
C SER A 230 -34.89 -17.57 13.15
N LEU A 231 -34.22 -17.60 14.30
CA LEU A 231 -33.19 -16.62 14.68
C LEU A 231 -31.95 -16.67 13.76
N VAL A 232 -31.44 -17.87 13.45
CA VAL A 232 -30.28 -18.03 12.54
C VAL A 232 -30.62 -17.51 11.15
N ARG A 233 -31.81 -17.84 10.61
CA ARG A 233 -32.27 -17.30 9.31
C ARG A 233 -32.39 -15.78 9.31
N ALA A 234 -32.84 -15.19 10.41
CA ALA A 234 -32.93 -13.74 10.53
C ALA A 234 -31.55 -13.06 10.64
N GLN A 235 -30.54 -13.74 11.19
CA GLN A 235 -29.15 -13.26 11.24
C GLN A 235 -28.41 -13.41 9.90
N ASP A 236 -28.68 -14.49 9.14
CA ASP A 236 -28.07 -14.72 7.82
C ASP A 236 -28.67 -13.82 6.73
N ALA A 237 -29.83 -13.21 6.97
CA ALA A 237 -30.38 -12.20 6.08
C ALA A 237 -29.55 -10.91 6.16
N ALA A 238 -28.77 -10.65 5.12
CA ALA A 238 -27.97 -9.44 5.02
C ALA A 238 -28.87 -8.19 5.02
N PRO A 239 -28.49 -7.10 5.72
CA PRO A 239 -29.17 -5.83 5.56
C PRO A 239 -28.95 -5.33 4.13
N VAL A 240 -30.04 -5.18 3.38
CA VAL A 240 -29.99 -4.63 2.02
C VAL A 240 -29.63 -3.15 2.14
N ALA A 241 -28.48 -2.76 1.59
CA ALA A 241 -28.03 -1.37 1.63
C ALA A 241 -28.88 -0.51 0.67
N GLY A 242 -29.27 0.68 1.11
CA GLY A 242 -29.81 1.73 0.23
C GLY A 242 -31.34 1.80 0.14
N GLY A 243 -32.06 1.82 1.27
CA GLY A 243 -33.51 2.04 1.26
C GLY A 243 -34.30 0.91 0.60
N MET A 244 -33.70 -0.27 0.49
CA MET A 244 -34.32 -1.50 0.02
C MET A 244 -34.53 -2.41 1.24
N VAL A 245 -35.63 -3.16 1.26
CA VAL A 245 -35.99 -4.11 2.32
C VAL A 245 -36.09 -5.49 1.70
N ASP A 246 -35.57 -6.50 2.39
CA ASP A 246 -35.77 -7.89 2.00
C ASP A 246 -37.18 -8.35 2.41
N LEU A 247 -38.06 -8.52 1.43
CA LEU A 247 -39.43 -9.01 1.62
C LEU A 247 -39.44 -10.39 2.27
N ALA A 248 -38.45 -11.25 2.02
CA ALA A 248 -38.40 -12.58 2.60
C ALA A 248 -38.26 -12.52 4.14
N VAL A 249 -37.52 -11.54 4.65
CA VAL A 249 -37.36 -11.28 6.08
C VAL A 249 -38.65 -10.75 6.69
N GLU A 250 -39.28 -9.75 6.04
CA GLU A 250 -40.49 -9.14 6.57
C GLU A 250 -41.68 -10.11 6.58
N VAL A 251 -41.84 -10.92 5.54
CA VAL A 251 -42.88 -11.97 5.51
C VAL A 251 -42.53 -13.09 6.48
N GLY A 252 -41.24 -13.41 6.66
CA GLY A 252 -40.76 -14.37 7.65
C GLY A 252 -41.17 -14.02 9.09
N ARG A 253 -41.24 -12.72 9.44
CA ARG A 253 -41.72 -12.28 10.76
C ARG A 253 -43.17 -12.69 11.04
N LEU A 254 -44.02 -12.82 10.03
CA LEU A 254 -45.42 -13.25 10.21
C LEU A 254 -45.54 -14.72 10.64
N ALA A 255 -44.50 -15.54 10.42
CA ALA A 255 -44.48 -16.94 10.88
C ALA A 255 -44.41 -17.09 12.41
N THR A 256 -44.20 -16.00 13.16
CA THR A 256 -44.30 -16.00 14.62
C THR A 256 -45.75 -16.06 15.13
N ARG A 257 -46.75 -15.86 14.26
CA ARG A 257 -48.16 -15.94 14.63
C ARG A 257 -48.65 -17.40 14.65
N PRO A 258 -49.48 -17.78 15.64
CA PRO A 258 -50.06 -19.12 15.69
C PRO A 258 -50.89 -19.42 14.42
N GLY A 259 -50.62 -20.55 13.77
CA GLY A 259 -51.35 -21.00 12.58
C GLY A 259 -50.86 -20.42 11.25
N VAL A 260 -49.74 -19.70 11.22
CA VAL A 260 -49.19 -19.11 9.99
C VAL A 260 -47.91 -19.84 9.54
N THR A 261 -47.98 -20.48 8.37
CA THR A 261 -46.82 -21.10 7.72
C THR A 261 -46.37 -20.24 6.56
N VAL A 262 -45.10 -19.82 6.57
CA VAL A 262 -44.51 -19.00 5.50
C VAL A 262 -43.45 -19.81 4.77
N SER A 263 -43.61 -19.93 3.45
CA SER A 263 -42.57 -20.43 2.54
C SER A 263 -42.04 -19.27 1.71
N ALA A 264 -40.82 -18.83 2.01
CA ALA A 264 -40.13 -17.77 1.29
C ALA A 264 -38.92 -18.34 0.51
N PRO A 265 -38.49 -17.67 -0.58
CA PRO A 265 -37.27 -18.03 -1.30
C PRO A 265 -36.03 -17.98 -0.40
N GLY A 266 -35.02 -18.81 -0.69
CA GLY A 266 -33.74 -18.83 0.04
C GLY A 266 -32.74 -17.75 -0.38
N TYR A 267 -33.16 -16.81 -1.23
CA TYR A 267 -32.38 -15.65 -1.70
C TYR A 267 -33.17 -14.37 -1.39
N PRO A 268 -32.48 -13.24 -1.14
CA PRO A 268 -33.14 -11.99 -0.78
C PRO A 268 -34.07 -11.49 -1.89
N VAL A 269 -35.24 -10.99 -1.51
CA VAL A 269 -36.22 -10.40 -2.43
C VAL A 269 -36.27 -8.90 -2.12
N GLU A 270 -35.47 -8.13 -2.83
CA GLU A 270 -35.30 -6.70 -2.58
C GLU A 270 -36.50 -5.91 -3.09
N LEU A 271 -37.13 -5.12 -2.20
CA LEU A 271 -38.17 -4.16 -2.53
C LEU A 271 -37.78 -2.75 -2.04
N PRO A 272 -38.18 -1.68 -2.73
CA PRO A 272 -38.04 -0.32 -2.22
C PRO A 272 -38.77 -0.18 -0.88
N ALA A 273 -38.12 0.41 0.11
CA ALA A 273 -38.77 0.83 1.35
C ALA A 273 -39.79 1.94 1.01
N ALA A 274 -41.04 1.74 1.44
CA ALA A 274 -42.12 2.73 1.30
C ALA A 274 -41.98 3.88 2.30
#